data_AF-A0A2I0U135-F1
#
_entry.id   AF-A0A2I0U135-F1
#
_cell.length_a   1.000
_cell.length_b   1.000
_cell.length_c   1.000
_cell.angle_alpha   90.00
_cell.angle_beta   90.00
_cell.angle_gamma   90.00
#
_symmetry.space_group_name_H-M   'P 1'
#
loop_
_entity.id
_entity.type
_entity.pdbx_description
1 polymer ?
#
loop_
_entity_poly.entity_id
_entity_poly.type
_entity_poly.pdbx_seq_one_letter_code
_entity_poly.pdbx_strand_id
1 'polypeptide(L)'
;MEQIILSAITWQVQDNQAIRPCHHGLMKGRSCLTNLISFCDKVTHLVHEVKAVDVVYVDFSKAFGSVSHSVLLEKVAARGSDGHMLCWVQNWLEAGPREWW
;
A
#
# COMPACT_ATOMS: atom_id res chain seq x y z
N MET A 1 2.34 4.43 -21.20
CA MET A 1 3.54 3.77 -20.62
C MET A 1 3.37 3.55 -19.12
N GLU A 2 3.03 4.58 -18.34
CA GLU A 2 2.80 4.45 -16.88
C GLU A 2 1.83 3.34 -16.50
N GLN A 3 0.68 3.20 -17.18
CA GLN A 3 -0.30 2.14 -16.89
C GLN A 3 0.26 0.72 -17.08
N ILE A 4 1.17 0.52 -18.03
CA ILE A 4 1.81 -0.77 -18.25
C ILE A 4 2.73 -1.08 -17.06
N ILE A 5 3.50 -0.09 -16.62
CA ILE A 5 4.43 -0.24 -15.50
C ILE A 5 3.67 -0.42 -14.18
N LEU A 6 2.60 0.35 -13.97
CA LEU A 6 1.70 0.17 -12.83
C LEU A 6 1.12 -1.24 -12.80
N SER A 7 0.70 -1.79 -13.95
CA SER A 7 0.20 -3.16 -14.01
C SER A 7 1.26 -4.21 -13.66
N ALA A 8 2.50 -4.03 -14.13
CA ALA A 8 3.62 -4.91 -13.82
C ALA A 8 4.00 -4.87 -12.33
N ILE A 9 4.09 -3.68 -11.74
CA ILE A 9 4.35 -3.50 -10.30
C ILE A 9 3.22 -4.09 -9.48
N THR A 10 1.96 -3.84 -9.87
CA THR A 10 0.78 -4.38 -9.16
C THR A 10 0.81 -5.90 -9.15
N TRP A 11 1.11 -6.52 -10.30
CA TRP A 11 1.27 -7.97 -10.41
C TRP A 11 2.33 -8.49 -9.45
N GLN A 12 3.54 -7.91 -9.48
CA GLN A 12 4.66 -8.32 -8.64
C GLN A 12 4.36 -8.17 -7.14
N VAL A 13 3.70 -7.08 -6.75
CA VAL A 13 3.32 -6.80 -5.36
C VAL A 13 2.24 -7.77 -4.87
N GLN A 14 1.31 -8.17 -5.74
CA GLN A 14 0.26 -9.14 -5.42
C GLN A 14 0.79 -10.58 -5.34
N ASP A 15 1.62 -11.00 -6.30
CA ASP A 15 2.16 -12.36 -6.39
C ASP A 15 3.10 -12.68 -5.22
N ASN A 16 3.95 -11.72 -4.85
CA ASN A 16 4.90 -11.88 -3.74
C ASN A 16 4.27 -11.73 -2.33
N GLN A 17 2.93 -11.70 -2.23
CA GLN A 17 2.18 -11.47 -0.98
C GLN A 17 2.72 -10.27 -0.16
N ALA A 18 3.22 -9.23 -0.84
CA ALA A 18 3.86 -8.10 -0.19
C ALA A 18 2.85 -7.29 0.65
N ILE A 19 1.58 -7.38 0.30
CA ILE A 19 0.47 -6.67 0.93
C ILE A 19 -0.35 -7.63 1.78
N ARG A 20 -0.60 -7.24 3.03
CA ARG A 20 -1.41 -8.04 3.95
C ARG A 20 -2.86 -8.17 3.44
N PRO A 21 -3.51 -9.33 3.64
CA PRO A 21 -4.90 -9.54 3.26
C PRO A 21 -5.92 -8.61 3.93
N CYS A 22 -5.55 -7.88 4.99
CA CYS A 22 -6.41 -6.87 5.61
C CYS A 22 -6.31 -5.48 4.95
N HIS A 23 -5.38 -5.28 4.00
CA HIS A 23 -5.20 -3.99 3.32
C HIS A 23 -6.29 -3.79 2.26
N HIS A 24 -7.06 -2.71 2.35
CA HIS A 24 -8.13 -2.42 1.40
C HIS A 24 -7.85 -1.22 0.49
N GLY A 25 -6.96 -0.31 0.88
CA GLY A 25 -6.60 0.85 0.07
C GLY A 25 -5.92 0.45 -1.25
N LEU A 26 -6.27 1.11 -2.35
CA LEU A 26 -5.62 0.92 -3.65
C LEU A 26 -5.54 -0.54 -4.16
N MET A 27 -6.41 -1.42 -3.66
CA MET A 27 -6.47 -2.83 -4.06
C MET A 27 -7.68 -3.07 -4.95
N LYS A 28 -7.46 -3.75 -6.09
CA LYS A 28 -8.55 -4.14 -7.00
C LYS A 28 -9.56 -5.03 -6.28
N GLY A 29 -10.85 -4.74 -6.45
CA GLY A 29 -11.94 -5.51 -5.83
C GLY A 29 -12.13 -5.26 -4.34
N ARG A 30 -11.45 -4.25 -3.75
CA ARG A 30 -11.60 -3.84 -2.36
C ARG A 30 -12.03 -2.38 -2.28
N SER A 31 -12.84 -2.06 -1.28
CA SER A 31 -13.40 -0.74 -1.06
C SER A 31 -13.40 -0.36 0.43
N CYS A 32 -13.64 0.92 0.71
CA CYS A 32 -13.84 1.40 2.08
C CYS A 32 -14.97 0.65 2.80
N LEU A 33 -16.04 0.30 2.07
CA LEU A 33 -17.16 -0.47 2.62
C LEU A 33 -16.73 -1.88 3.01
N THR A 34 -16.00 -2.60 2.14
CA THR A 34 -15.50 -3.94 2.48
C THR A 34 -14.53 -3.93 3.65
N ASN A 35 -13.73 -2.86 3.78
CA ASN A 35 -12.85 -2.67 4.93
C ASN A 35 -13.64 -2.52 6.23
N LEU A 36 -14.68 -1.68 6.22
CA LEU A 36 -15.54 -1.47 7.38
C LEU A 36 -16.27 -2.76 7.77
N ILE A 37 -16.81 -3.50 6.80
CA ILE A 37 -17.47 -4.79 7.05
C ILE A 37 -16.48 -5.78 7.69
N SER A 38 -15.28 -5.93 7.13
CA SER A 38 -14.26 -6.84 7.67
C SER A 38 -13.83 -6.46 9.09
N PHE A 39 -13.74 -5.16 9.38
CA PHE A 39 -13.45 -4.68 10.73
C PHE A 39 -14.60 -4.98 11.70
N CYS A 40 -15.84 -4.64 11.35
CA CYS A 40 -17.01 -4.87 12.19
C CYS A 40 -17.23 -6.36 12.49
N ASP A 41 -17.03 -7.23 11.51
CA ASP A 41 -17.09 -8.68 11.69
C ASP A 41 -16.09 -9.15 12.75
N LYS A 42 -14.83 -8.71 12.65
CA LYS A 42 -13.79 -9.01 13.63
C LYS A 42 -14.11 -8.50 15.04
N VAL A 43 -14.60 -7.28 15.16
CA VAL A 43 -14.99 -6.70 16.45
C VAL A 43 -16.17 -7.46 17.04
N THR A 44 -17.19 -7.76 16.24
CA THR A 44 -18.40 -8.48 16.67
C THR A 44 -18.06 -9.87 17.18
N HIS A 45 -17.16 -10.58 16.49
CA HIS A 45 -16.67 -11.88 16.94
C HIS A 45 -15.98 -11.80 18.31
N LEU A 46 -15.09 -10.83 18.52
CA LEU A 46 -14.40 -10.65 19.81
C LEU A 46 -15.36 -10.28 20.94
N VAL A 47 -16.35 -9.42 20.66
CA VAL A 47 -17.39 -9.04 21.61
C VAL A 47 -18.27 -10.25 21.97
N HIS A 48 -18.59 -11.11 21.01
CA HIS A 48 -19.33 -12.35 21.26
C HIS A 48 -18.56 -13.31 22.20
N GLU A 49 -17.23 -13.33 22.09
CA GLU A 49 -16.34 -14.06 23.00
C GLU A 49 -16.10 -13.35 24.35
N VAL A 50 -16.81 -12.24 24.61
CA VAL A 50 -16.70 -11.42 25.84
C VAL A 50 -15.27 -10.88 26.03
N LYS A 51 -14.55 -10.60 24.93
CA LYS A 51 -13.23 -9.98 24.95
C LYS A 51 -13.35 -8.47 24.85
N ALA A 52 -12.54 -7.75 25.63
CA ALA A 52 -12.40 -6.30 25.49
C ALA A 52 -11.74 -5.96 24.15
N VAL A 53 -12.20 -4.89 23.50
CA VAL A 53 -11.70 -4.41 22.21
C VAL A 53 -11.37 -2.93 22.30
N ASP A 54 -10.11 -2.61 22.06
CA ASP A 54 -9.62 -1.24 21.89
C ASP A 54 -9.17 -1.02 20.44
N VAL A 55 -9.39 0.19 19.92
CA VAL A 55 -9.10 0.54 18.53
C VAL A 55 -8.25 1.80 18.47
N VAL A 56 -7.10 1.69 17.81
CA VAL A 56 -6.19 2.83 17.58
C VAL A 56 -6.23 3.19 16.10
N TYR A 57 -6.68 4.41 15.81
CA TYR A 57 -6.62 4.98 14.46
C TYR A 57 -5.34 5.82 14.34
N VAL A 58 -4.54 5.52 13.32
CA VAL A 58 -3.31 6.24 12.98
C VAL A 58 -3.46 6.78 11.57
N ASP A 59 -3.03 8.03 11.37
CA ASP A 59 -2.99 8.67 10.07
C ASP A 59 -1.64 9.35 9.84
N PHE A 60 -1.24 9.46 8.57
CA PHE A 60 0.02 10.10 8.17
C PHE A 60 -0.28 11.43 7.48
N SER A 61 0.18 12.54 8.06
CA SER A 61 0.16 13.84 7.37
C SER A 61 1.04 13.76 6.12
N LYS A 62 0.53 14.19 4.97
CA LYS A 62 1.26 14.21 3.69
C LYS A 62 1.94 12.85 3.40
N ALA A 63 1.18 11.77 3.48
CA ALA A 63 1.70 10.40 3.36
C ALA A 63 2.55 10.18 2.10
N PHE A 64 2.23 10.81 0.96
CA PHE A 64 3.04 10.70 -0.26
C PHE A 64 4.19 11.73 -0.30
N GLY A 65 4.00 12.93 0.24
CA GLY A 65 5.05 13.96 0.29
C GLY A 65 6.17 13.69 1.29
N SER A 66 5.92 12.84 2.29
CA SER A 66 6.89 12.53 3.36
C SER A 66 7.67 11.23 3.14
N VAL A 67 7.39 10.47 2.07
CA VAL A 67 8.06 9.20 1.81
C VAL A 67 9.45 9.45 1.24
N SER A 68 10.47 8.90 1.90
CA SER A 68 11.84 8.93 1.36
C SER A 68 11.94 8.12 0.07
N HIS A 69 12.45 8.75 -1.00
CA HIS A 69 12.66 8.10 -2.29
C HIS A 69 13.64 6.93 -2.20
N SER A 70 14.71 7.05 -1.40
CA SER A 70 15.69 5.97 -1.24
C SER A 70 15.07 4.74 -0.58
N VAL A 71 14.29 4.95 0.49
CA VAL A 71 13.60 3.87 1.21
C VAL A 71 12.55 3.21 0.32
N LEU A 72 11.85 3.99 -0.50
CA LEU A 72 10.90 3.45 -1.47
C LEU A 72 11.60 2.57 -2.51
N LEU A 73 12.69 3.05 -3.10
CA LEU A 73 13.47 2.29 -4.09
C LEU A 73 14.05 1.00 -3.50
N GLU A 74 14.61 1.04 -2.29
CA GLU A 74 15.09 -0.15 -1.58
C GLU A 74 13.97 -1.18 -1.36
N LYS A 75 12.78 -0.72 -0.96
CA LYS A 75 11.62 -1.60 -0.77
C LYS A 75 11.14 -2.21 -2.09
N VAL A 76 11.15 -1.46 -3.19
CA VAL A 76 10.80 -1.98 -4.52
C VAL A 76 11.83 -3.01 -4.98
N ALA A 77 13.13 -2.72 -4.81
CA ALA A 77 14.23 -3.63 -5.15
C ALA A 77 14.14 -4.96 -4.38
N ALA A 78 13.86 -4.89 -3.07
CA ALA A 78 13.70 -6.06 -2.22
C ALA A 78 12.53 -6.98 -2.60
N ARG A 79 11.59 -6.51 -3.45
CA ARG A 79 10.49 -7.32 -3.97
C ARG A 79 10.83 -8.02 -5.28
N GLY A 80 12.07 -7.93 -5.77
CA GLY A 80 12.53 -8.61 -6.99
C GLY A 80 12.34 -7.81 -8.27
N SER A 81 12.24 -6.47 -8.17
CA SER A 81 12.16 -5.63 -9.37
C SER A 81 13.52 -5.59 -10.06
N ASP A 82 13.52 -5.71 -11.40
CA ASP A 82 14.75 -5.64 -12.19
C ASP A 82 15.34 -4.21 -12.22
N GLY A 83 16.60 -4.10 -12.66
CA GLY A 83 17.31 -2.82 -12.70
C GLY A 83 16.68 -1.78 -13.64
N HIS A 84 15.96 -2.20 -14.69
CA HIS A 84 15.30 -1.28 -15.61
C HIS A 84 14.04 -0.68 -14.98
N MET A 85 13.25 -1.51 -14.28
CA MET A 85 12.07 -1.08 -13.53
C MET A 85 12.46 -0.12 -12.40
N LEU A 86 13.53 -0.42 -11.66
CA LEU A 86 14.04 0.46 -10.61
C LEU A 86 14.51 1.81 -11.16
N CYS A 87 15.28 1.80 -12.27
CA CYS A 87 15.73 3.02 -12.93
C CYS A 87 14.53 3.87 -13.42
N TRP A 88 13.49 3.23 -13.96
CA TRP A 88 12.29 3.95 -14.36
C TRP A 88 11.57 4.59 -13.17
N VAL A 89 11.37 3.85 -12.06
CA VAL A 89 10.73 4.38 -10.84
C VAL A 89 11.55 5.54 -10.27
N GLN A 90 12.89 5.42 -10.24
CA GLN A 90 13.77 6.49 -9.80
C GLN A 90 13.59 7.76 -10.64
N ASN A 91 13.64 7.64 -11.97
CA ASN A 91 13.47 8.78 -12.88
C ASN A 91 12.08 9.42 -12.72
N TRP A 92 11.04 8.60 -12.50
CA TRP A 92 9.68 9.09 -12.26
C TRP A 92 9.59 9.89 -10.94
N LEU A 93 10.22 9.40 -9.88
CA LEU A 93 10.28 10.09 -8.58
C LEU A 93 11.07 11.41 -8.66
N GLU A 94 12.13 11.46 -9.44
CA GLU A 94 12.94 12.67 -9.64
C GLU A 94 12.26 13.72 -10.53
N ALA A 95 11.42 13.29 -11.48
CA ALA A 95 10.68 14.15 -12.39
C ALA A 95 9.38 14.72 -11.79
N GLY A 96 8.91 14.19 -10.65
CA GLY A 96 7.68 14.64 -9.99
C GLY A 96 7.75 16.10 -9.49
N PRO A 97 6.63 16.84 -9.47
CA PRO A 97 6.61 18.20 -8.97
C PRO A 97 6.98 18.25 -7.48
N ARG A 98 8.03 19.00 -7.15
CA ARG A 98 8.56 19.17 -5.78
C ARG A 98 7.62 19.91 -4.81
N GLU A 99 6.50 20.44 -5.30
CA GLU A 99 5.74 21.49 -4.58
C GLU A 99 4.28 21.12 -4.22
N TRP A 100 3.78 19.93 -4.58
CA TRP A 100 2.34 19.62 -4.45
C TRP A 100 2.00 18.28 -3.78
N TRP A 101 2.88 17.78 -2.90
CA TRP A 101 2.59 16.63 -2.02
C TRP A 101 2.87 16.95 -0.54
#